data_AF-A0A7X5D6H1-F1
#
_entry.id   AF-A0A7X5D6H1-F1
#
_cell.length_a   1.000
_cell.length_b   1.000
_cell.length_c   1.000
_cell.angle_alpha   90.00
_cell.angle_beta   90.00
_cell.angle_gamma   90.00
#
_symmetry.space_group_name_H-M   'P 1'
#
loop_
_entity.id
_entity.type
_entity.pdbx_description
1 polymer ?
#
loop_
_entity_poly.entity_id
_entity_poly.type
_entity_poly.pdbx_seq_one_letter_code
_entity_poly.pdbx_strand_id
1 'polypeptide(L)' 'MYEILKERYKKNFVRKDQLLRYVALDKITQEEYENIIQQSNDIWKDEIV' A
#
# COMPACT_ATOMS: atom_id res chain seq x y z
N MET A 1 -11.83 1.72 -1.94
CA MET A 1 -10.77 0.92 -2.61
C MET A 1 -9.50 0.94 -1.79
N TYR A 2 -9.03 2.12 -1.39
CA TYR A 2 -7.88 2.34 -0.51
C TYR A 2 -7.75 1.35 0.66
N GLU A 3 -8.74 1.29 1.57
CA GLU A 3 -8.68 0.40 2.75
C GLU A 3 -8.49 -1.10 2.39
N ILE A 4 -9.11 -1.56 1.29
CA ILE A 4 -8.96 -2.94 0.83
C ILE A 4 -7.53 -3.19 0.32
N LEU A 5 -6.99 -2.24 -0.46
CA LEU A 5 -5.64 -2.33 -0.99
C LEU A 5 -4.59 -2.25 0.12
N LYS A 6 -4.83 -1.42 1.13
CA LYS A 6 -4.00 -1.32 2.33
C LYS A 6 -3.88 -2.66 3.06
N GLU A 7 -5.01 -3.30 3.36
CA GLU A 7 -5.01 -4.62 4.04
C GLU A 7 -4.41 -5.73 3.17
N ARG A 8 -4.67 -5.70 1.86
CA ARG A 8 -4.08 -6.66 0.91
C ARG A 8 -2.57 -6.47 0.76
N TYR A 9 -2.09 -5.23 0.78
CA TYR A 9 -0.67 -4.91 0.69
C TYR A 9 0.08 -5.37 1.93
N LYS A 10 -0.47 -5.13 3.14
CA LYS A 10 0.08 -5.68 4.41
C LYS A 10 0.22 -7.20 4.37
N LYS A 11 -0.73 -7.90 3.75
CA LYS A 11 -0.74 -9.36 3.63
C LYS A 11 0.01 -9.89 2.39
N ASN A 12 0.75 -9.05 1.68
CA ASN A 12 1.48 -9.39 0.45
C ASN A 12 0.61 -9.94 -0.71
N PHE A 13 -0.72 -9.71 -0.69
CA PHE A 13 -1.61 -10.05 -1.81
C PHE A 13 -1.52 -9.08 -2.99
N VAL A 14 -1.04 -7.86 -2.73
CA VAL A 14 -0.87 -6.80 -3.73
C VAL A 14 0.53 -6.25 -3.54
N ARG A 15 1.22 -5.96 -4.65
CA ARG A 15 2.57 -5.39 -4.67
C ARG A 15 2.56 -3.90 -5.06
N LYS A 16 3.69 -3.22 -4.85
CA LYS A 16 3.86 -1.79 -5.20
C LYS A 16 3.53 -1.48 -6.66
N ASP A 17 3.98 -2.34 -7.60
CA ASP A 17 3.70 -2.20 -9.04
C ASP A 17 2.20 -2.31 -9.36
N GLN A 18 1.47 -3.15 -8.62
CA GLN A 18 0.03 -3.26 -8.76
C GLN A 18 -0.70 -2.06 -8.17
N LEU A 19 -0.26 -1.53 -7.03
CA LEU A 19 -0.84 -0.30 -6.47
C LEU A 19 -0.73 0.89 -7.44
N LEU A 20 0.42 1.04 -8.12
CA LEU A 20 0.60 2.08 -9.13
C LEU A 20 -0.38 1.95 -10.31
N ARG A 21 -0.77 0.72 -10.69
CA ARG A 21 -1.83 0.51 -11.69
C ARG A 21 -3.19 1.00 -11.20
N TYR A 22 -3.49 0.85 -9.90
CA TYR A 22 -4.72 1.39 -9.32
C TYR A 22 -4.71 2.92 -9.26
N VAL A 23 -3.54 3.55 -9.08
CA VAL A 23 -3.39 5.01 -9.22
C VAL A 23 -3.67 5.44 -10.66
N ALA A 24 -3.06 4.78 -11.64
CA ALA A 24 -3.26 5.10 -13.07
C ALA A 24 -4.71 4.90 -13.55
N LEU A 25 -5.51 4.12 -12.82
CA LEU A 25 -6.92 3.89 -13.09
C LEU A 25 -7.87 4.79 -12.26
N ASP A 26 -7.33 5.80 -11.56
CA ASP A 26 -8.05 6.67 -10.60
C ASP A 26 -8.86 5.88 -9.56
N LYS A 27 -8.41 4.67 -9.21
CA LYS A 27 -9.04 3.84 -8.17
C LYS A 27 -8.58 4.24 -6.78
N ILE A 28 -7.39 4.80 -6.69
CA ILE A 28 -6.79 5.43 -5.51
C ILE A 28 -5.97 6.63 -5.96
N THR A 29 -5.72 7.59 -5.08
CA THR A 29 -4.85 8.73 -5.38
C THR A 29 -3.37 8.37 -5.20
N GLN A 30 -2.49 9.24 -5.70
CA GLN A 30 -1.05 9.13 -5.45
C GLN A 30 -0.71 9.21 -3.95
N GLU A 31 -1.40 10.09 -3.21
CA GLU A 31 -1.23 10.25 -1.76
C GLU A 31 -1.67 8.99 -0.99
N GLU A 32 -2.76 8.35 -1.41
CA GLU A 32 -3.21 7.07 -0.86
C GLU A 32 -2.20 5.95 -1.12
N TYR A 33 -1.61 5.89 -2.33
CA TYR A 33 -0.53 4.95 -2.62
C TYR A 33 0.67 5.14 -1.68
N GLU A 34 1.12 6.38 -1.50
CA GLU A 34 2.24 6.73 -0.62
C GLU A 34 1.96 6.34 0.83
N ASN A 35 0.74 6.61 1.31
CA ASN A 35 0.31 6.19 2.65
C ASN A 35 0.36 4.66 2.85
N ILE A 36 -0.06 3.87 1.85
CA ILE A 36 -0.02 2.40 1.94
C ILE A 36 1.41 1.89 2.05
N ILE A 37 2.34 2.41 1.23
CA ILE A 37 3.73 1.95 1.23
C ILE A 37 4.50 2.39 2.48
N GLN A 38 4.21 3.60 3.00
CA GLN A 38 4.85 4.14 4.19
C GLN A 38 4.47 3.32 5.43
N GLN A 39 3.16 3.06 5.63
CA GLN A 39 2.68 2.33 6.81
C GLN A 39 3.20 0.90 6.88
N SER A 40 3.34 0.21 5.74
CA SER A 40 3.97 -1.11 5.77
C SER A 40 5.44 -1.03 6.17
N ASN A 41 6.22 -0.10 5.60
CA ASN A 41 7.64 0.05 5.95
C ASN A 41 7.85 0.31 7.45
N ASP A 42 6.95 1.06 8.09
CA ASP A 42 7.02 1.33 9.52
C ASP A 42 6.70 0.07 10.36
N ILE A 43 5.73 -0.75 9.93
CA ILE A 43 5.43 -2.05 10.58
C ILE A 43 6.64 -2.99 10.57
N TRP A 44 7.37 -3.09 9.45
CA TRP A 44 8.57 -3.93 9.36
C TRP A 44 9.76 -3.39 10.16
N LYS A 45 9.78 -2.08 10.47
CA LYS A 45 10.80 -1.49 11.34
C LYS A 45 10.55 -1.80 12.81
N ASP A 46 9.28 -1.80 13.24
CA ASP A 46 8.93 -2.07 14.64
C ASP A 46 9.10 -3.55 15.03
N GLU A 47 9.05 -4.49 14.08
CA GLU A 47 9.31 -5.93 14.36
C GLU A 47 10.80 -6.29 14.51
N ILE A 48 11.74 -5.35 14.23
CA ILE A 48 13.20 -5.59 14.29
C ILE A 48 13.87 -4.92 15.51
N VAL A 49 13.11 -4.26 16.40
CA VAL A 49 13.63 -3.63 17.64
C VAL A 49 13.45 -4.53 18.86
#